data_AF-A0A5N7DM46-F1
#
_entry.id   AF-A0A5N7DM46-F1
#
_cell.length_a   1.000
_cell.length_b   1.000
_cell.length_c   1.000
_cell.angle_alpha   90.00
_cell.angle_beta   90.00
_cell.angle_gamma   90.00
#
_symmetry.space_group_name_H-M   'P 1'
#
loop_
_entity.id
_entity.type
_entity.pdbx_description
1 polymer ?
#
loop_
_entity_poly.entity_id
_entity_poly.type
_entity_poly.pdbx_seq_one_letter_code
_entity_poly.pdbx_strand_id
1 'polypeptide(L)'
;MIMAAVTTNFSQFARFTSLPPELRYLIWRYALPDNIGQVLFPYKKGCWCPRYLSESDKAYNEWCSTVFEFRHDLLDPVQFDVPLVFVNRESRAVALAWVRKMGIQVRFHRDKQAFVFVRQLYPVRDVLYVPFDKIDEFILEPIDRQFEPDLVGRMVDVQPNVRHLAVPEALLQSDPAALREIFELLYHPEVLFILIGAQPDWNDSNTNVYQRWELDITQGRGFFWNSEHGHFDCDIGLPIGGEILCQRIKRAVKDLGSLLMGSHVVDGFEIRPVFAVRK
;
A
#
# COMPACT_ATOMS: atom_id res chain seq x y z
N MET A 1 50.74 -20.21 16.57
CA MET A 1 50.24 -18.82 16.62
C MET A 1 48.74 -18.89 16.90
N ILE A 2 48.34 -18.71 18.17
CA ILE A 2 46.97 -18.88 18.63
C ILE A 2 46.28 -17.52 18.50
N MET A 3 45.26 -17.41 17.63
CA MET A 3 44.43 -16.20 17.58
C MET A 3 43.55 -16.15 18.83
N ALA A 4 43.74 -15.11 19.63
CA ALA A 4 42.89 -14.79 20.76
C ALA A 4 41.48 -14.47 20.25
N ALA A 5 40.48 -15.13 20.84
CA ALA A 5 39.08 -14.77 20.68
C ALA A 5 38.89 -13.35 21.25
N VAL A 6 38.43 -12.43 20.38
CA VAL A 6 37.97 -11.11 20.81
C VAL A 6 36.64 -11.31 21.52
N THR A 7 36.69 -11.37 22.85
CA THR A 7 35.50 -11.32 23.69
C THR A 7 34.94 -9.91 23.64
N THR A 8 33.94 -9.68 22.79
CA THR A 8 33.13 -8.46 22.82
C THR A 8 32.34 -8.44 24.12
N ASN A 9 32.85 -7.70 25.11
CA ASN A 9 32.13 -7.41 26.35
C ASN A 9 30.83 -6.65 26.01
N PHE A 10 29.68 -7.30 26.24
CA PHE A 10 28.34 -6.69 26.14
C PHE A 10 28.09 -5.70 27.30
N SER A 11 28.97 -4.74 27.52
CA SER A 11 28.80 -3.68 28.52
C SER A 11 27.98 -2.50 27.99
N GLN A 12 26.95 -2.76 27.18
CA GLN A 12 26.03 -1.71 26.70
C GLN A 12 24.79 -1.72 27.60
N PHE A 13 24.72 -0.74 28.50
CA PHE A 13 23.57 -0.39 29.36
C PHE A 13 23.37 -1.15 30.70
N ALA A 14 24.43 -1.33 31.50
CA ALA A 14 24.33 -1.90 32.86
C ALA A 14 23.33 -1.18 33.80
N ARG A 15 22.96 0.07 33.50
CA ARG A 15 21.99 0.85 34.29
C ARG A 15 20.53 0.62 33.90
N PHE A 16 20.24 0.03 32.74
CA PHE A 16 18.85 -0.17 32.32
C PHE A 16 18.10 -1.04 33.34
N THR A 17 18.72 -2.13 33.80
CA THR A 17 18.13 -3.04 34.80
C THR A 17 17.95 -2.42 36.17
N SER A 18 18.67 -1.33 36.49
CA SER A 18 18.51 -0.60 37.76
C SER A 18 17.31 0.34 37.79
N LEU A 19 16.66 0.57 36.65
CA LEU A 19 15.46 1.39 36.59
C LEU A 19 14.24 0.64 37.17
N PRO A 20 13.31 1.35 37.84
CA PRO A 20 12.01 0.81 38.19
C PRO A 20 11.32 0.12 37.00
N PRO A 21 10.61 -1.00 37.22
CA PRO A 21 9.91 -1.74 36.15
C PRO A 21 9.02 -0.86 35.26
N GLU A 22 8.37 0.15 35.85
CA GLU A 22 7.48 1.08 35.16
C GLU A 22 8.25 1.92 34.13
N LEU A 23 9.44 2.43 34.50
CA LEU A 23 10.28 3.20 33.59
C LEU A 23 10.85 2.30 32.48
N ARG A 24 11.24 1.06 32.81
CA ARG A 24 11.71 0.10 31.79
C ARG A 24 10.62 -0.24 30.79
N TYR A 25 9.39 -0.45 31.27
CA TYR A 25 8.22 -0.66 30.43
C TYR A 25 7.97 0.53 29.50
N LEU A 26 7.99 1.76 30.03
CA LEU A 26 7.80 2.96 29.23
C LEU A 26 8.89 3.08 28.15
N ILE A 27 10.16 2.85 28.49
CA ILE A 27 11.25 2.87 27.50
C ILE A 27 10.99 1.85 26.39
N TRP A 28 10.61 0.62 26.72
CA TRP A 28 10.29 -0.37 25.68
C TRP A 28 9.09 0.01 24.82
N ARG A 29 8.07 0.64 25.44
CA ARG A 29 6.90 1.13 24.71
C ARG A 29 7.26 2.28 23.77
N TYR A 30 8.05 3.25 24.22
CA TYR A 30 8.48 4.41 23.42
C TYR A 30 9.52 4.06 22.36
N ALA A 31 10.22 2.93 22.50
CA ALA A 31 11.10 2.41 21.46
C ALA A 31 10.33 1.82 20.26
N LEU A 32 9.02 1.60 20.39
CA LEU A 32 8.15 1.16 19.29
C LEU A 32 7.43 2.38 18.70
N PRO A 33 7.18 2.40 17.39
CA PRO A 33 6.43 3.48 16.78
C PRO A 33 4.96 3.44 17.25
N ASP A 34 4.38 4.60 17.53
CA ASP A 34 2.99 4.68 18.01
C ASP A 34 1.98 4.15 16.98
N ASN A 35 2.28 4.36 15.69
CA ASN A 35 1.52 3.89 14.54
C ASN A 35 2.44 3.42 13.42
N ILE A 36 1.87 2.61 12.53
CA ILE A 36 2.45 2.26 11.22
C ILE A 36 1.84 3.23 10.22
N GLY A 37 2.65 3.83 9.35
CA GLY A 37 2.19 4.69 8.27
C GLY A 37 1.41 3.92 7.21
N GLN A 38 1.20 4.56 6.06
CA GLN A 38 0.55 3.92 4.91
C GLN A 38 1.57 3.02 4.23
N VAL A 39 1.38 1.71 4.36
CA VAL A 39 2.29 0.70 3.81
C VAL A 39 1.96 0.44 2.35
N LEU A 40 2.99 0.35 1.52
CA LEU A 40 2.87 -0.01 0.12
C LEU A 40 2.89 -1.54 -0.05
N PHE A 41 1.97 -2.04 -0.85
CA PHE A 41 1.92 -3.43 -1.30
C PHE A 41 2.04 -3.46 -2.82
N PRO A 42 3.00 -4.19 -3.40
CA PRO A 42 3.12 -4.27 -4.85
C PRO A 42 1.93 -5.05 -5.43
N TYR A 43 1.43 -4.57 -6.57
CA TYR A 43 0.50 -5.31 -7.40
C TYR A 43 1.11 -6.63 -7.86
N LYS A 44 0.27 -7.66 -7.88
CA LYS A 44 0.57 -9.00 -8.33
C LYS A 44 -0.61 -9.53 -9.11
N LYS A 45 -0.34 -10.01 -10.33
CA LYS A 45 -1.33 -10.70 -11.16
C LYS A 45 -1.92 -11.91 -10.45
N GLY A 46 -3.18 -12.21 -10.71
CA GLY A 46 -3.92 -13.33 -10.14
C GLY A 46 -4.71 -12.96 -8.89
N CYS A 47 -4.78 -11.66 -8.56
CA CYS A 47 -5.57 -11.18 -7.43
C CYS A 47 -7.02 -10.87 -7.83
N TRP A 48 -7.35 -10.78 -9.12
CA TRP A 48 -8.73 -10.58 -9.53
C TRP A 48 -9.49 -11.92 -9.56
N CYS A 49 -10.57 -12.02 -8.78
CA CYS A 49 -11.37 -13.24 -8.63
C CYS A 49 -12.88 -12.97 -8.77
N PRO A 50 -13.63 -13.84 -9.48
CA PRO A 50 -15.07 -13.72 -9.52
C PRO A 50 -15.68 -14.08 -8.16
N ARG A 51 -16.67 -13.30 -7.73
CA ARG A 51 -17.54 -13.60 -6.60
C ARG A 51 -18.98 -13.66 -7.08
N TYR A 52 -19.64 -14.78 -6.79
CA TYR A 52 -21.07 -14.92 -7.04
C TYR A 52 -21.85 -14.15 -5.97
N LEU A 53 -22.72 -13.27 -6.43
CA LEU A 53 -23.63 -12.49 -5.60
C LEU A 53 -24.84 -13.34 -5.21
N SER A 54 -25.25 -13.17 -3.97
CA SER A 54 -26.54 -13.64 -3.45
C SER A 54 -27.61 -12.55 -3.64
N GLU A 55 -28.89 -12.92 -3.61
CA GLU A 55 -29.99 -11.94 -3.66
C GLU A 55 -29.96 -10.91 -2.52
N SER A 56 -29.25 -11.20 -1.42
CA SER A 56 -29.04 -10.27 -0.32
C SER A 56 -27.95 -9.22 -0.56
N ASP A 57 -27.10 -9.41 -1.59
CA ASP A 57 -26.06 -8.45 -1.93
C ASP A 57 -26.68 -7.22 -2.60
N LYS A 58 -26.31 -6.01 -2.16
CA LYS A 58 -26.82 -4.75 -2.72
C LYS A 58 -26.54 -4.60 -4.23
N ALA A 59 -25.44 -5.18 -4.71
CA ALA A 59 -25.04 -5.14 -6.11
C ALA A 59 -25.76 -6.20 -6.97
N TYR A 60 -26.52 -7.11 -6.35
CA TYR A 60 -27.20 -8.19 -7.08
C TYR A 60 -28.30 -7.61 -7.97
N ASN A 61 -28.30 -8.05 -9.22
CA ASN A 61 -29.46 -7.95 -10.08
C ASN A 61 -29.59 -9.21 -10.94
N GLU A 62 -30.79 -9.50 -11.44
CA GLU A 62 -31.11 -10.73 -12.19
C GLU A 62 -30.23 -10.91 -13.45
N TRP A 63 -29.66 -9.82 -13.97
CA TRP A 63 -28.82 -9.80 -15.16
C TRP A 63 -27.32 -9.89 -14.83
N CYS A 64 -26.94 -9.60 -13.58
CA CYS A 64 -25.56 -9.53 -13.08
C CYS A 64 -25.51 -10.12 -11.67
N SER A 65 -25.31 -11.44 -11.61
CA SER A 65 -25.16 -12.20 -10.37
C SER A 65 -23.69 -12.46 -10.02
N THR A 66 -22.75 -11.83 -10.72
CA THR A 66 -21.31 -12.06 -10.56
C THR A 66 -20.59 -10.72 -10.57
N VAL A 67 -19.79 -10.48 -9.54
CA VAL A 67 -18.86 -9.35 -9.49
C VAL A 67 -17.44 -9.86 -9.58
N PHE A 68 -16.55 -8.99 -10.01
CA PHE A 68 -15.16 -9.31 -10.17
C PHE A 68 -14.32 -8.44 -9.26
N GLU A 69 -13.76 -9.06 -8.23
CA GLU A 69 -13.17 -8.34 -7.11
C GLU A 69 -11.67 -8.54 -7.06
N PHE A 70 -10.95 -7.47 -6.75
CA PHE A 70 -9.54 -7.59 -6.39
C PHE A 70 -9.43 -8.14 -4.95
N ARG A 71 -9.00 -9.38 -4.85
CA ARG A 71 -8.76 -10.11 -3.60
C ARG A 71 -7.42 -9.73 -3.02
N HIS A 72 -7.40 -8.62 -2.28
CA HIS A 72 -6.21 -8.12 -1.60
C HIS A 72 -5.59 -9.12 -0.59
N ASP A 73 -6.35 -10.14 -0.16
CA ASP A 73 -5.86 -11.23 0.69
C ASP A 73 -4.93 -12.23 -0.04
N LEU A 74 -4.94 -12.23 -1.38
CA LEU A 74 -4.04 -13.02 -2.22
C LEU A 74 -2.69 -12.36 -2.47
N LEU A 75 -2.54 -11.08 -2.10
CA LEU A 75 -1.27 -10.39 -2.15
C LEU A 75 -0.26 -11.02 -1.17
N ASP A 76 1.00 -10.99 -1.56
CA ASP A 76 2.07 -11.40 -0.66
C ASP A 76 2.20 -10.40 0.48
N PRO A 77 2.36 -10.87 1.73
CA PRO A 77 2.41 -9.99 2.88
C PRO A 77 3.76 -9.24 2.94
N VAL A 78 3.76 -8.11 3.63
CA VAL A 78 4.97 -7.30 3.87
C VAL A 78 5.62 -7.71 5.19
N GLN A 79 6.95 -7.86 5.20
CA GLN A 79 7.76 -8.16 6.39
C GLN A 79 7.95 -6.92 7.26
N PHE A 80 7.89 -7.12 8.57
CA PHE A 80 8.22 -6.12 9.58
C PHE A 80 9.42 -6.60 10.38
N ASP A 81 10.38 -5.70 10.58
CA ASP A 81 11.45 -5.94 11.53
C ASP A 81 11.01 -5.45 12.91
N VAL A 82 11.01 -6.37 13.87
CA VAL A 82 10.63 -6.08 15.27
C VAL A 82 11.75 -6.55 16.22
N PRO A 83 12.94 -5.88 16.21
CA PRO A 83 14.11 -6.35 16.95
C PRO A 83 13.88 -6.51 18.45
N LEU A 84 12.99 -5.69 19.03
CA LEU A 84 12.65 -5.71 20.46
C LEU A 84 12.10 -7.07 20.93
N VAL A 85 11.55 -7.89 20.05
CA VAL A 85 11.15 -9.26 20.39
C VAL A 85 12.33 -10.15 20.83
N PHE A 86 13.55 -9.81 20.40
CA PHE A 86 14.74 -10.65 20.62
C PHE A 86 15.67 -10.11 21.71
N VAL A 87 15.41 -8.93 22.29
CA VAL A 87 16.30 -8.30 23.28
C VAL A 87 16.26 -9.01 24.64
N ASN A 88 15.09 -9.07 25.29
CA ASN A 88 14.89 -9.76 26.57
C ASN A 88 13.39 -10.06 26.79
N ARG A 89 13.04 -10.68 27.93
CA ARG A 89 11.66 -11.09 28.23
C ARG A 89 10.67 -9.92 28.35
N GLU A 90 11.10 -8.80 28.93
CA GLU A 90 10.24 -7.62 29.11
C GLU A 90 9.98 -6.92 27.78
N SER A 91 11.05 -6.66 27.03
CA SER A 91 11.01 -6.07 25.69
C SER A 91 10.15 -6.92 24.76
N ARG A 92 10.30 -8.25 24.83
CA ARG A 92 9.48 -9.22 24.09
C ARG A 92 7.99 -9.09 24.41
N ALA A 93 7.62 -8.98 25.69
CA ALA A 93 6.22 -8.85 26.07
C ALA A 93 5.59 -7.57 25.51
N VAL A 94 6.30 -6.44 25.61
CA VAL A 94 5.85 -5.15 25.08
C VAL A 94 5.76 -5.18 23.55
N ALA A 95 6.78 -5.69 22.88
CA ALA A 95 6.81 -5.78 21.42
C ALA A 95 5.73 -6.71 20.87
N LEU A 96 5.48 -7.86 21.47
CA LEU A 96 4.41 -8.77 21.02
C LEU A 96 3.01 -8.18 21.26
N ALA A 97 2.82 -7.37 22.31
CA ALA A 97 1.56 -6.65 22.50
C ALA A 97 1.34 -5.60 21.39
N TRP A 98 2.39 -4.87 21.02
CA TRP A 98 2.36 -3.92 19.90
C TRP A 98 2.12 -4.61 18.55
N VAL A 99 2.79 -5.73 18.28
CA VAL A 99 2.59 -6.56 17.07
C VAL A 99 1.10 -6.91 16.89
N ARG A 100 0.45 -7.38 17.95
CA ARG A 100 -0.98 -7.70 17.92
C ARG A 100 -1.84 -6.46 17.67
N LYS A 101 -1.56 -5.35 18.38
CA LYS A 101 -2.27 -4.08 18.21
C LYS A 101 -2.22 -3.58 16.77
N MET A 102 -1.10 -3.81 16.09
CA MET A 102 -0.86 -3.36 14.71
C MET A 102 -1.37 -4.33 13.64
N GLY A 103 -2.01 -5.44 14.02
CA GLY A 103 -2.46 -6.47 13.08
C GLY A 103 -1.32 -7.21 12.39
N ILE A 104 -0.12 -7.20 12.98
CA ILE A 104 1.04 -7.94 12.48
C ILE A 104 0.94 -9.39 12.97
N GLN A 105 1.14 -10.34 12.07
CA GLN A 105 1.12 -11.77 12.31
C GLN A 105 2.55 -12.30 12.46
N VAL A 106 2.71 -13.32 13.31
CA VAL A 106 3.97 -14.07 13.42
C VAL A 106 3.82 -15.34 12.58
N ARG A 107 4.69 -15.53 11.59
CA ARG A 107 4.71 -16.74 10.74
C ARG A 107 6.08 -17.42 10.82
N PHE A 108 6.09 -18.74 10.73
CA PHE A 108 7.34 -19.49 10.59
C PHE A 108 7.72 -19.58 9.12
N HIS A 109 8.87 -19.00 8.76
CA HIS A 109 9.41 -19.07 7.42
C HIS A 109 10.32 -20.29 7.30
N ARG A 110 9.92 -21.26 6.48
CA ARG A 110 10.63 -22.54 6.34
C ARG A 110 12.04 -22.37 5.81
N ASP A 111 12.26 -21.58 4.76
CA ASP A 111 13.60 -21.47 4.16
C ASP A 111 14.60 -20.77 5.08
N LYS A 112 14.17 -19.76 5.83
CA LYS A 112 14.99 -19.04 6.82
C LYS A 112 15.08 -19.78 8.16
N GLN A 113 14.30 -20.85 8.37
CA GLN A 113 14.13 -21.53 9.66
C GLN A 113 13.90 -20.56 10.83
N ALA A 114 13.11 -19.51 10.58
CA ALA A 114 12.95 -18.40 11.51
C ALA A 114 11.52 -17.86 11.55
N PHE A 115 11.14 -17.27 12.67
CA PHE A 115 9.90 -16.51 12.78
C PHE A 115 10.06 -15.14 12.12
N VAL A 116 9.14 -14.83 11.21
CA VAL A 116 9.02 -13.52 10.55
C VAL A 116 7.74 -12.84 11.00
N PHE A 117 7.79 -11.52 11.09
CA PHE A 117 6.60 -10.71 11.37
C PHE A 117 6.10 -10.17 10.04
N VAL A 118 4.83 -10.40 9.74
CA VAL A 118 4.26 -10.05 8.45
C VAL A 118 2.87 -9.43 8.62
N ARG A 119 2.49 -8.58 7.68
CA ARG A 119 1.17 -7.93 7.68
C ARG A 119 0.55 -8.02 6.29
N GLN A 120 -0.75 -8.33 6.25
CA GLN A 120 -1.54 -8.30 5.02
C GLN A 120 -2.04 -6.88 4.74
N LEU A 121 -2.36 -6.62 3.47
CA LEU A 121 -2.93 -5.34 3.04
C LEU A 121 -4.25 -5.09 3.77
N TYR A 122 -4.36 -3.92 4.41
CA TYR A 122 -5.60 -3.43 5.00
C TYR A 122 -6.21 -2.33 4.12
N PRO A 123 -7.29 -2.61 3.36
CA PRO A 123 -7.76 -1.75 2.25
C PRO A 123 -8.11 -0.32 2.65
N VAL A 124 -8.50 -0.12 3.91
CA VAL A 124 -8.90 1.19 4.44
C VAL A 124 -7.71 2.12 4.70
N ARG A 125 -6.48 1.61 4.76
CA ARG A 125 -5.31 2.45 5.12
C ARG A 125 -4.11 2.25 4.21
N ASP A 126 -3.85 1.00 3.83
CA ASP A 126 -2.68 0.63 3.05
C ASP A 126 -2.93 0.88 1.56
N VAL A 127 -1.86 0.89 0.79
CA VAL A 127 -1.85 1.39 -0.58
C VAL A 127 -1.36 0.30 -1.52
N LEU A 128 -2.15 0.03 -2.57
CA LEU A 128 -1.72 -0.83 -3.66
C LEU A 128 -0.81 -0.03 -4.58
N TYR A 129 0.45 -0.42 -4.69
CA TYR A 129 1.37 0.20 -5.63
C TYR A 129 1.44 -0.63 -6.92
N VAL A 130 1.23 0.02 -8.07
CA VAL A 130 1.35 -0.60 -9.38
C VAL A 130 2.68 -0.15 -10.01
N PRO A 131 3.68 -1.04 -10.12
CA PRO A 131 4.93 -0.73 -10.81
C PRO A 131 4.71 -0.32 -12.26
N PHE A 132 5.60 0.53 -12.80
CA PHE A 132 5.46 1.07 -14.16
C PHE A 132 5.38 -0.03 -15.22
N ASP A 133 6.21 -1.07 -15.11
CA ASP A 133 6.26 -2.23 -16.01
C ASP A 133 5.06 -3.19 -15.85
N LYS A 134 4.19 -2.93 -14.88
CA LYS A 134 2.99 -3.72 -14.58
C LYS A 134 1.68 -2.98 -14.85
N ILE A 135 1.73 -1.75 -15.36
CA ILE A 135 0.55 -0.93 -15.64
C ILE A 135 -0.38 -1.62 -16.64
N ASP A 136 0.15 -2.06 -17.78
CA ASP A 136 -0.65 -2.75 -18.81
C ASP A 136 -1.25 -4.05 -18.25
N GLU A 137 -0.46 -4.81 -17.49
CA GLU A 137 -0.93 -6.05 -16.86
C GLU A 137 -2.07 -5.77 -15.86
N PHE A 138 -1.99 -4.68 -15.12
CA PHE A 138 -3.02 -4.26 -14.16
C PHE A 138 -4.32 -3.82 -14.84
N ILE A 139 -4.21 -3.08 -15.95
CA ILE A 139 -5.36 -2.61 -16.74
C ILE A 139 -6.04 -3.78 -17.45
N LEU A 140 -5.25 -4.68 -18.04
CA LEU A 140 -5.78 -5.77 -18.89
C LEU A 140 -6.23 -7.00 -18.10
N GLU A 141 -5.65 -7.30 -16.94
CA GLU A 141 -6.06 -8.48 -16.15
C GLU A 141 -7.58 -8.56 -15.93
N PRO A 142 -8.29 -7.49 -15.51
CA PRO A 142 -9.72 -7.57 -15.30
C PRO A 142 -10.51 -7.81 -16.60
N ILE A 143 -9.97 -7.40 -17.75
CA ILE A 143 -10.57 -7.57 -19.07
C ILE A 143 -10.33 -8.99 -19.57
N ASP A 144 -9.07 -9.44 -19.56
CA ASP A 144 -8.65 -10.79 -19.98
C ASP A 144 -9.44 -11.88 -19.25
N ARG A 145 -9.63 -11.72 -17.93
CA ARG A 145 -10.30 -12.72 -17.11
C ARG A 145 -11.78 -12.92 -17.49
N GLN A 146 -12.45 -11.92 -18.08
CA GLN A 146 -13.83 -12.05 -18.58
C GLN A 146 -13.94 -13.02 -19.76
N PHE A 147 -12.84 -13.28 -20.46
CA PHE A 147 -12.77 -14.21 -21.59
C PHE A 147 -12.40 -15.64 -21.18
N GLU A 148 -12.24 -15.93 -19.88
CA GLU A 148 -12.00 -17.28 -19.39
C GLU A 148 -13.28 -18.14 -19.36
N PRO A 149 -13.20 -19.47 -19.55
CA PRO A 149 -14.37 -20.34 -19.77
C PRO A 149 -15.45 -20.29 -18.69
N ASP A 150 -15.11 -19.96 -17.45
CA ASP A 150 -16.06 -19.83 -16.35
C ASP A 150 -16.87 -18.52 -16.39
N LEU A 151 -16.37 -17.48 -17.07
CA LEU A 151 -16.97 -16.15 -17.15
C LEU A 151 -17.46 -15.75 -18.55
N VAL A 152 -17.00 -16.41 -19.62
CA VAL A 152 -17.43 -16.09 -21.00
C VAL A 152 -18.96 -16.05 -21.12
N GLY A 153 -19.45 -14.95 -21.69
CA GLY A 153 -20.88 -14.74 -21.94
C GLY A 153 -21.69 -14.32 -20.72
N ARG A 154 -21.07 -14.14 -19.55
CA ARG A 154 -21.71 -13.57 -18.36
C ARG A 154 -21.53 -12.05 -18.35
N MET A 155 -22.56 -11.34 -17.92
CA MET A 155 -22.41 -9.96 -17.50
C MET A 155 -21.73 -9.94 -16.13
N VAL A 156 -20.63 -9.22 -16.01
CA VAL A 156 -19.82 -9.13 -14.79
C VAL A 156 -19.57 -7.68 -14.49
N ASP A 157 -19.83 -7.27 -13.26
CA ASP A 157 -19.46 -5.95 -12.76
C ASP A 157 -18.06 -6.00 -12.13
N VAL A 158 -17.24 -4.98 -12.32
CA VAL A 158 -15.85 -4.93 -11.81
C VAL A 158 -15.82 -4.12 -10.53
N GLN A 159 -15.39 -4.73 -9.43
CA GLN A 159 -15.38 -4.13 -8.09
C GLN A 159 -13.99 -4.22 -7.48
N PRO A 160 -13.09 -3.27 -7.79
CA PRO A 160 -11.69 -3.34 -7.38
C PRO A 160 -11.51 -3.34 -5.87
N ASN A 161 -12.40 -2.72 -5.09
CA ASN A 161 -12.26 -2.65 -3.62
C ASN A 161 -10.90 -2.10 -3.13
N VAL A 162 -10.20 -1.33 -3.98
CA VAL A 162 -8.95 -0.65 -3.66
C VAL A 162 -9.21 0.85 -3.56
N ARG A 163 -9.10 1.40 -2.35
CA ARG A 163 -9.34 2.83 -2.09
C ARG A 163 -8.10 3.70 -2.31
N HIS A 164 -6.92 3.13 -2.11
CA HIS A 164 -5.66 3.85 -2.20
C HIS A 164 -4.76 3.16 -3.21
N LEU A 165 -4.43 3.87 -4.28
CA LEU A 165 -3.54 3.40 -5.33
C LEU A 165 -2.29 4.27 -5.38
N ALA A 166 -1.13 3.68 -5.67
CA ALA A 166 0.09 4.40 -5.97
C ALA A 166 0.63 3.99 -7.33
N VAL A 167 1.06 4.97 -8.12
CA VAL A 167 1.72 4.77 -9.42
C VAL A 167 3.00 5.64 -9.50
N PRO A 168 4.02 5.23 -10.26
CA PRO A 168 5.24 6.00 -10.42
C PRO A 168 5.01 7.27 -11.27
N GLU A 169 5.75 8.35 -10.97
CA GLU A 169 5.71 9.59 -11.76
C GLU A 169 6.05 9.41 -13.25
N ALA A 170 6.80 8.35 -13.58
CA ALA A 170 7.16 7.99 -14.95
C ALA A 170 5.92 7.75 -15.83
N LEU A 171 4.80 7.30 -15.24
CA LEU A 171 3.54 7.13 -15.94
C LEU A 171 3.05 8.43 -16.58
N LEU A 172 3.18 9.56 -15.86
CA LEU A 172 2.75 10.88 -16.35
C LEU A 172 3.56 11.36 -17.56
N GLN A 173 4.75 10.79 -17.79
CA GLN A 173 5.60 11.12 -18.92
C GLN A 173 5.38 10.18 -20.10
N SER A 174 5.37 8.87 -19.82
CA SER A 174 5.43 7.84 -20.85
C SER A 174 4.05 7.49 -21.40
N ASP A 175 3.05 7.41 -20.52
CA ASP A 175 1.70 7.03 -20.91
C ASP A 175 0.64 7.71 -20.01
N PRO A 176 0.30 8.98 -20.30
CA PRO A 176 -0.75 9.68 -19.56
C PRO A 176 -2.15 9.10 -19.83
N ALA A 177 -2.35 8.32 -20.90
CA ALA A 177 -3.66 7.72 -21.20
C ALA A 177 -3.95 6.53 -20.27
N ALA A 178 -2.94 5.75 -19.91
CA ALA A 178 -3.07 4.67 -18.93
C ALA A 178 -3.60 5.16 -17.56
N LEU A 179 -3.26 6.39 -17.14
CA LEU A 179 -3.81 6.95 -15.90
C LEU A 179 -5.33 7.10 -15.94
N ARG A 180 -5.85 7.49 -17.11
CA ARG A 180 -7.30 7.57 -17.35
C ARG A 180 -7.94 6.19 -17.34
N GLU A 181 -7.32 5.21 -17.99
CA GLU A 181 -7.83 3.83 -18.02
C GLU A 181 -7.88 3.21 -16.62
N ILE A 182 -6.84 3.42 -15.81
CA ILE A 182 -6.82 3.04 -14.39
C ILE A 182 -8.01 3.67 -13.65
N PHE A 183 -8.28 4.94 -13.90
CA PHE A 183 -9.36 5.65 -13.23
C PHE A 183 -10.75 5.08 -13.62
N GLU A 184 -10.96 4.81 -14.90
CA GLU A 184 -12.20 4.21 -15.43
C GLU A 184 -12.41 2.77 -14.90
N LEU A 185 -11.33 1.98 -14.76
CA LEU A 185 -11.40 0.62 -14.22
C LEU A 185 -11.59 0.54 -12.71
N LEU A 186 -10.99 1.47 -11.96
CA LEU A 186 -10.97 1.39 -10.49
C LEU A 186 -12.19 1.99 -9.79
N TYR A 187 -13.21 2.40 -10.54
CA TYR A 187 -14.42 3.01 -10.01
C TYR A 187 -14.11 4.05 -8.90
N HIS A 188 -13.22 5.00 -9.22
CA HIS A 188 -12.89 6.15 -8.38
C HIS A 188 -12.19 5.76 -7.06
N PRO A 189 -10.86 5.52 -7.06
CA PRO A 189 -10.13 5.41 -5.80
C PRO A 189 -10.36 6.67 -4.94
N GLU A 190 -10.28 6.54 -3.62
CA GLU A 190 -10.35 7.70 -2.72
C GLU A 190 -9.09 8.56 -2.88
N VAL A 191 -7.92 7.93 -2.98
CA VAL A 191 -6.65 8.64 -3.19
C VAL A 191 -5.77 7.93 -4.21
N LEU A 192 -5.28 8.70 -5.18
CA LEU A 192 -4.24 8.32 -6.11
C LEU A 192 -2.91 8.99 -5.74
N PHE A 193 -1.96 8.19 -5.30
CA PHE A 193 -0.60 8.63 -5.00
C PHE A 193 0.29 8.57 -6.24
N ILE A 194 1.03 9.65 -6.50
CA ILE A 194 2.10 9.68 -7.51
C ILE A 194 3.43 9.58 -6.79
N LEU A 195 4.14 8.46 -6.92
CA LEU A 195 5.43 8.25 -6.29
C LEU A 195 6.54 8.97 -7.06
N ILE A 196 7.19 9.91 -6.38
CA ILE A 196 8.28 10.72 -6.94
C ILE A 196 9.62 10.13 -6.54
N GLY A 197 10.58 10.12 -7.46
CA GLY A 197 11.96 9.72 -7.19
C GLY A 197 12.14 8.20 -7.05
N ALA A 198 12.78 7.77 -5.95
CA ALA A 198 13.14 6.37 -5.76
C ALA A 198 11.88 5.49 -5.66
N GLN A 199 11.78 4.52 -6.58
CA GLN A 199 10.67 3.58 -6.60
C GLN A 199 10.99 2.39 -5.69
N PRO A 200 9.98 1.82 -5.00
CA PRO A 200 10.17 0.62 -4.21
C PRO A 200 10.77 -0.53 -5.03
N ASP A 201 11.84 -1.14 -4.52
CA ASP A 201 12.57 -2.24 -5.15
C ASP A 201 12.24 -3.57 -4.48
N TRP A 202 11.06 -4.11 -4.76
CA TRP A 202 10.78 -5.50 -4.40
C TRP A 202 11.42 -6.42 -5.42
N ASN A 203 12.73 -6.63 -5.30
CA ASN A 203 13.36 -7.75 -6.01
C ASN A 203 12.54 -9.00 -5.70
N ASP A 204 12.26 -9.82 -6.73
CA ASP A 204 11.60 -11.12 -6.65
C ASP A 204 12.39 -12.03 -5.70
N SER A 205 12.22 -11.78 -4.41
CA SER A 205 12.71 -12.65 -3.39
C SER A 205 11.81 -13.87 -3.47
N ASN A 206 12.40 -15.01 -3.82
CA ASN A 206 11.74 -16.34 -3.83
C ASN A 206 11.03 -16.70 -2.49
N THR A 207 11.00 -15.78 -1.53
CA THR A 207 10.45 -15.91 -0.19
C THR A 207 8.98 -15.49 -0.05
N ASN A 208 8.30 -14.98 -1.10
CA ASN A 208 6.89 -14.52 -1.03
C ASN A 208 6.61 -13.55 0.14
N VAL A 209 7.61 -12.74 0.52
CA VAL A 209 7.47 -11.71 1.57
C VAL A 209 8.27 -10.49 1.14
N TYR A 210 7.61 -9.34 1.12
CA TYR A 210 8.18 -8.08 0.63
C TYR A 210 8.78 -7.22 1.74
N GLN A 211 9.84 -6.48 1.46
CA GLN A 211 10.33 -5.48 2.41
C GLN A 211 9.35 -4.31 2.54
N ARG A 212 9.28 -3.74 3.74
CA ARG A 212 8.38 -2.63 4.07
C ARG A 212 8.83 -1.32 3.43
N TRP A 213 7.92 -0.79 2.61
CA TRP A 213 7.93 0.59 2.14
C TRP A 213 6.70 1.31 2.69
N GLU A 214 6.86 2.58 3.01
CA GLU A 214 5.78 3.46 3.46
C GLU A 214 5.76 4.76 2.67
N LEU A 215 4.57 5.34 2.53
CA LEU A 215 4.44 6.71 2.03
C LEU A 215 4.97 7.70 3.07
N ASP A 216 5.76 8.67 2.59
CA ASP A 216 6.05 9.89 3.34
C ASP A 216 5.04 10.97 2.94
N ILE A 217 4.01 11.10 3.78
CA ILE A 217 2.92 12.07 3.60
C ILE A 217 3.22 13.44 4.25
N THR A 218 4.45 13.66 4.74
CA THR A 218 4.80 14.92 5.42
C THR A 218 5.07 16.06 4.44
N GLN A 219 5.17 15.75 3.15
CA GLN A 219 5.50 16.69 2.09
C GLN A 219 4.52 16.50 0.93
N GLY A 220 4.35 17.55 0.11
CA GLY A 220 3.56 17.47 -1.12
C GLY A 220 2.26 18.22 -1.05
N ARG A 221 1.96 18.92 -2.13
CA ARG A 221 0.66 19.53 -2.34
C ARG A 221 -0.30 18.49 -2.91
N GLY A 222 -1.39 18.21 -2.19
CA GLY A 222 -2.51 17.43 -2.70
C GLY A 222 -3.39 18.21 -3.67
N PHE A 223 -4.09 17.50 -4.54
CA PHE A 223 -5.12 18.01 -5.43
C PHE A 223 -6.43 17.31 -5.10
N PHE A 224 -7.47 18.06 -4.77
CA PHE A 224 -8.76 17.52 -4.34
C PHE A 224 -9.84 17.86 -5.36
N TRP A 225 -10.64 16.89 -5.75
CA TRP A 225 -11.76 17.14 -6.65
C TRP A 225 -12.85 17.95 -5.94
N ASN A 226 -13.26 19.06 -6.57
CA ASN A 226 -14.37 19.89 -6.13
C ASN A 226 -15.52 19.74 -7.14
N SER A 227 -16.56 19.00 -6.77
CA SER A 227 -17.71 18.75 -7.65
C SER A 227 -18.57 19.99 -7.88
N GLU A 228 -18.64 20.91 -6.92
CA GLU A 228 -19.43 22.15 -7.06
C GLU A 228 -18.87 23.03 -8.17
N HIS A 229 -17.54 23.08 -8.30
CA HIS A 229 -16.85 23.91 -9.28
C HIS A 229 -16.31 23.13 -10.49
N GLY A 230 -16.45 21.81 -10.50
CA GLY A 230 -16.02 20.94 -11.60
C GLY A 230 -14.52 20.98 -11.90
N HIS A 231 -13.67 21.20 -10.89
CA HIS A 231 -12.21 21.19 -11.05
C HIS A 231 -11.49 20.74 -9.78
N PHE A 232 -10.18 20.52 -9.88
CA PHE A 232 -9.35 20.19 -8.72
C PHE A 232 -8.85 21.45 -8.00
N ASP A 233 -9.13 21.52 -6.71
CA ASP A 233 -8.53 22.48 -5.79
C ASP A 233 -7.14 22.02 -5.34
N CYS A 234 -6.27 22.99 -5.11
CA CYS A 234 -4.88 22.77 -4.69
C CYS A 234 -4.74 23.00 -3.18
N ASP A 235 -4.13 22.07 -2.45
CA ASP A 235 -3.84 22.29 -1.03
C ASP A 235 -2.79 23.40 -0.78
N ILE A 236 -2.73 23.89 0.45
CA ILE A 236 -1.71 24.80 0.96
C ILE A 236 -0.45 23.97 1.31
N GLY A 237 0.17 23.40 0.27
CA GLY A 237 1.43 22.64 0.37
C GLY A 237 2.51 23.21 -0.53
N LEU A 238 3.78 22.97 -0.20
CA LEU A 238 4.86 23.17 -1.16
C LEU A 238 4.80 22.06 -2.22
N PRO A 239 4.93 22.40 -3.52
CA PRO A 239 5.03 21.38 -4.55
C PRO A 239 6.27 20.51 -4.32
N ILE A 240 6.13 19.20 -4.54
CA ILE A 240 7.27 18.28 -4.60
C ILE A 240 7.69 18.11 -6.06
N GLY A 241 9.00 18.07 -6.27
CA GLY A 241 9.63 17.81 -7.56
C GLY A 241 9.88 19.09 -8.37
N GLY A 242 10.54 18.93 -9.51
CA GLY A 242 10.86 20.05 -10.39
C GLY A 242 9.62 20.68 -11.03
N GLU A 243 9.78 21.88 -11.58
CA GLU A 243 8.69 22.62 -12.24
C GLU A 243 8.04 21.82 -13.37
N ILE A 244 8.84 21.06 -14.14
CA ILE A 244 8.37 20.18 -15.21
C ILE A 244 7.41 19.11 -14.69
N LEU A 245 7.76 18.47 -13.57
CA LEU A 245 6.91 17.45 -12.95
C LEU A 245 5.60 18.08 -12.46
N CYS A 246 5.68 19.25 -11.82
CA CYS A 246 4.50 19.99 -11.38
C CYS A 246 3.55 20.31 -12.55
N GLN A 247 4.08 20.70 -13.70
CA GLN A 247 3.28 20.95 -14.90
C GLN A 247 2.64 19.67 -15.44
N ARG A 248 3.34 18.53 -15.40
CA ARG A 248 2.79 17.22 -15.80
C ARG A 248 1.65 16.78 -14.90
N ILE A 249 1.84 16.88 -13.57
CA ILE A 249 0.79 16.56 -12.61
C ILE A 249 -0.44 17.45 -12.86
N LYS A 250 -0.26 18.77 -13.02
CA LYS A 250 -1.36 19.68 -13.34
C LYS A 250 -2.09 19.33 -14.63
N ARG A 251 -1.38 18.88 -15.67
CA ARG A 251 -2.00 18.41 -16.92
C ARG A 251 -2.83 17.15 -16.68
N ALA A 252 -2.25 16.14 -16.02
CA ALA A 252 -2.94 14.89 -15.72
C ALA A 252 -4.19 15.12 -14.85
N VAL A 253 -4.09 15.99 -13.85
CA VAL A 253 -5.21 16.43 -12.99
C VAL A 253 -6.31 17.09 -13.82
N LYS A 254 -5.97 17.96 -14.77
CA LYS A 254 -6.94 18.60 -15.67
C LYS A 254 -7.63 17.58 -16.58
N ASP A 255 -6.86 16.67 -17.15
CA ASP A 255 -7.37 15.64 -18.06
C ASP A 255 -8.32 14.69 -17.31
N LEU A 256 -7.94 14.24 -16.11
CA LEU A 256 -8.80 13.45 -15.23
C LEU A 256 -10.06 14.23 -14.83
N GLY A 257 -9.94 15.51 -14.47
CA GLY A 257 -11.08 16.35 -14.10
C GLY A 257 -12.16 16.42 -15.18
N SER A 258 -11.76 16.35 -16.46
CA SER A 258 -12.73 16.31 -17.56
C SER A 258 -13.61 15.05 -17.58
N LEU A 259 -13.11 13.94 -17.03
CA LEU A 259 -13.85 12.67 -16.90
C LEU A 259 -14.83 12.70 -15.73
N LEU A 260 -14.53 13.52 -14.71
CA LEU A 260 -15.33 13.63 -13.49
C LEU A 260 -16.54 14.53 -13.66
N MET A 261 -16.57 15.36 -14.71
CA MET A 261 -17.70 16.24 -15.01
C MET A 261 -18.97 15.42 -15.24
N GLY A 262 -19.95 15.56 -14.34
CA GLY A 262 -21.24 14.88 -14.41
C GLY A 262 -21.37 13.63 -13.53
N SER A 263 -20.31 13.21 -12.82
CA SER A 263 -20.36 12.14 -11.83
C SER A 263 -20.41 12.70 -10.41
N HIS A 264 -21.55 12.53 -9.72
CA HIS A 264 -21.68 12.88 -8.29
C HIS A 264 -20.98 11.86 -7.36
N VAL A 265 -20.32 10.83 -7.90
CA VAL A 265 -19.77 9.69 -7.14
C VAL A 265 -18.34 9.96 -6.63
N VAL A 266 -17.77 11.13 -6.95
CA VAL A 266 -16.31 11.38 -6.87
C VAL A 266 -15.95 12.47 -5.85
N ASP A 267 -16.90 12.87 -5.00
CA ASP A 267 -16.63 13.81 -3.92
C ASP A 267 -15.60 13.22 -2.95
N GLY A 268 -14.49 13.94 -2.79
CA GLY A 268 -13.37 13.53 -1.94
C GLY A 268 -12.24 12.79 -2.64
N PHE A 269 -12.29 12.61 -3.97
CA PHE A 269 -11.13 12.07 -4.70
C PHE A 269 -9.93 13.00 -4.59
N GLU A 270 -8.79 12.40 -4.27
CA GLU A 270 -7.53 13.12 -4.09
C GLU A 270 -6.41 12.54 -4.97
N ILE A 271 -5.60 13.42 -5.54
CA ILE A 271 -4.32 13.09 -6.17
C ILE A 271 -3.19 13.66 -5.33
N ARG A 272 -2.26 12.82 -4.89
CA ARG A 272 -1.15 13.21 -4.00
C ARG A 272 0.21 12.79 -4.52
N PRO A 273 1.07 13.74 -4.91
CA PRO A 273 2.47 13.46 -5.15
C PRO A 273 3.19 13.25 -3.82
N VAL A 274 3.89 12.13 -3.66
CA VAL A 274 4.54 11.73 -2.39
C VAL A 274 5.85 10.99 -2.65
N PHE A 275 6.71 10.91 -1.63
CA PHE A 275 7.86 10.02 -1.65
C PHE A 275 7.52 8.68 -0.99
N ALA A 276 8.24 7.63 -1.37
CA ALA A 276 8.24 6.36 -0.66
C ALA A 276 9.55 6.20 0.11
N VAL A 277 9.47 5.65 1.33
CA VAL A 277 10.61 5.45 2.22
C VAL A 277 10.69 3.99 2.62
N ARG A 278 11.88 3.41 2.45
CA ARG A 278 12.22 2.07 2.93
C ARG A 278 12.42 2.10 4.44
N LYS A 279 11.85 1.13 5.16
CA LYS A 279 12.09 0.93 6.60
C LYS A 279 13.03 -0.23 6.88
#